data_AF-A0A813EMZ9-F1
#
_entry.id   AF-A0A813EMZ9-F1
#
_cell.length_a   1.000
_cell.length_b   1.000
_cell.length_c   1.000
_cell.angle_alpha   90.00
_cell.angle_beta   90.00
_cell.angle_gamma   90.00
#
_symmetry.space_group_name_H-M   'P 1'
#
loop_
_entity.id
_entity.type
_entity.pdbx_description
1 polymer ?
#
loop_
_entity_poly.entity_id
_entity_poly.type
_entity_poly.pdbx_seq_one_letter_code
_entity_poly.pdbx_strand_id
1 'polypeptide(L)'
;MAKTLRKRRQGKVNSRKIKEKVIQRKHTHLGAIRDKELRKRFDKTKTLRQNMQATDMKEMYKNVLPKKIPKKGAHPVKVNEDEAPIIKTLMKKHGDDYDKMFWDIKVNVMQWTKSEVMKKVKAFKGGKIRSMAAEIMSGHGMDLRKPIFGAAKDRNVFGH
;
A
#
# COMPACT_ATOMS: atom_id res chain seq x y z
N MET A 1 43.16 74.04 -17.04
CA MET A 1 43.65 72.65 -16.94
C MET A 1 42.63 71.83 -16.15
N ALA A 2 41.97 70.86 -16.79
CA ALA A 2 40.88 70.08 -16.16
C ALA A 2 41.47 68.91 -15.34
N LYS A 3 41.17 68.86 -14.04
CA LYS A 3 41.55 67.74 -13.16
C LYS A 3 40.66 66.53 -13.46
N THR A 4 41.26 65.44 -13.93
CA THR A 4 40.56 64.19 -14.21
C THR A 4 40.18 63.49 -12.89
N LEU A 5 38.87 63.37 -12.65
CA LEU A 5 38.32 62.64 -11.49
C LEU A 5 38.56 61.13 -11.69
N ARG A 6 39.62 60.62 -11.05
CA ARG A 6 39.95 59.19 -11.04
C ARG A 6 38.86 58.43 -10.27
N LYS A 7 37.90 57.81 -10.97
CA LYS A 7 36.89 56.92 -10.36
C LYS A 7 37.59 55.81 -9.57
N ARG A 8 37.53 55.89 -8.25
CA ARG A 8 38.04 54.88 -7.32
C ARG A 8 37.20 53.61 -7.54
N ARG A 9 37.79 52.58 -8.16
CA ARG A 9 37.15 51.26 -8.32
C ARG A 9 36.90 50.69 -6.93
N GLN A 10 35.65 50.73 -6.46
CA GLN A 10 35.25 49.98 -5.27
C GLN A 10 35.40 48.49 -5.61
N GLY A 11 36.34 47.80 -4.96
CA GLY A 11 36.49 46.37 -5.11
C GLY A 11 35.19 45.69 -4.70
N LYS A 12 34.65 44.82 -5.57
CA LYS A 12 33.47 44.01 -5.24
C LYS A 12 33.77 43.21 -3.98
N VAL A 13 33.03 43.45 -2.90
CA VAL A 13 33.12 42.66 -1.67
C VAL A 13 32.62 41.26 -2.03
N ASN A 14 33.53 40.29 -2.12
CA ASN A 14 33.19 38.89 -2.31
C ASN A 14 32.52 38.37 -1.02
N SER A 15 31.20 38.55 -0.90
CA SER A 15 30.42 37.88 0.13
C SER A 15 30.33 36.39 -0.23
N ARG A 16 31.19 35.57 0.39
CA ARG A 16 31.02 34.11 0.31
C ARG A 16 29.64 33.78 0.87
N LYS A 17 28.71 33.33 0.02
CA LYS A 17 27.42 32.78 0.45
C LYS A 17 27.71 31.72 1.51
N ILE A 18 27.25 31.95 2.74
CA ILE A 18 27.32 30.96 3.81
C ILE A 18 26.46 29.78 3.33
N LYS A 19 27.09 28.64 3.02
CA LYS A 19 26.35 27.43 2.66
C LYS A 19 25.53 27.04 3.89
N GLU A 20 24.20 27.00 3.75
CA GLU A 20 23.32 26.51 4.81
C GLU A 20 23.81 25.13 5.26
N LYS A 21 24.11 24.99 6.55
CA LYS A 21 24.44 23.69 7.11
C LYS A 21 23.16 22.87 7.15
N VAL A 22 23.04 21.87 6.27
CA VAL A 22 21.95 20.89 6.31
C VAL A 22 22.05 20.14 7.64
N ILE A 23 21.12 20.41 8.57
CA ILE A 23 21.05 19.71 9.84
C ILE A 23 20.62 18.27 9.55
N GLN A 24 21.60 17.36 9.49
CA GLN A 24 21.32 15.93 9.41
C GLN A 24 20.81 15.47 10.76
N ARG A 25 19.48 15.35 10.92
CA ARG A 25 18.86 14.70 12.08
C ARG A 25 19.18 13.20 12.04
N LYS A 26 20.37 12.83 12.53
CA LYS A 26 20.84 11.43 12.58
C LYS A 26 19.95 10.54 13.47
N HIS A 27 19.29 11.14 14.45
CA HIS A 27 18.45 10.45 15.43
C HIS A 27 16.99 10.84 15.26
N THR A 28 16.13 9.82 15.30
CA THR A 28 14.68 9.99 15.19
C THR A 28 14.10 10.31 16.57
N HIS A 29 13.17 11.27 16.63
CA HIS A 29 12.44 11.52 17.87
C HIS A 29 11.54 10.31 18.20
N LEU A 30 11.58 9.83 19.46
CA LEU A 30 10.78 8.68 19.90
C LEU A 30 9.27 8.87 19.74
N GLY A 31 8.78 10.12 19.81
CA GLY A 31 7.36 10.43 19.59
C GLY A 31 6.90 10.12 18.16
N ALA A 32 7.82 10.08 17.19
CA ALA A 32 7.51 9.69 15.81
C ALA A 32 7.27 8.17 15.68
N ILE A 33 7.76 7.37 16.62
CA ILE A 33 7.60 5.92 16.62
C ILE A 33 6.24 5.59 17.28
N ARG A 34 5.29 5.17 16.45
CA ARG A 34 3.92 4.83 16.89
C ARG A 34 3.82 3.45 17.51
N ASP A 35 4.71 2.53 17.11
CA ASP A 35 4.71 1.17 17.66
C ASP A 35 5.26 1.15 19.09
N LYS A 36 4.46 0.61 20.01
CA LYS A 36 4.78 0.57 21.45
C LYS A 36 5.96 -0.35 21.75
N GLU A 37 6.07 -1.48 21.06
CA GLU A 37 7.12 -2.47 21.31
C GLU A 37 8.45 -2.00 20.72
N LEU A 38 8.40 -1.45 19.50
CA LEU A 38 9.58 -0.86 18.87
C LEU A 38 10.11 0.31 19.70
N ARG A 39 9.22 1.17 20.20
CA ARG A 39 9.58 2.32 21.02
C ARG A 39 10.24 1.93 22.35
N LYS A 40 9.89 0.78 22.93
CA LYS A 40 10.54 0.26 24.16
C LYS A 40 11.99 -0.17 23.90
N ARG A 41 12.28 -0.79 22.75
CA ARG A 41 13.62 -1.29 22.38
C ARG A 41 14.49 -0.24 21.69
N PHE A 42 13.94 0.92 21.30
CA PHE A 42 14.64 1.92 20.50
C PHE A 42 15.71 2.67 21.32
N ASP A 43 16.97 2.57 20.88
CA ASP A 43 18.09 3.28 21.48
C ASP A 43 18.25 4.69 20.86
N LYS A 44 18.21 5.74 21.69
CA LYS A 44 18.33 7.13 21.21
C LYS A 44 19.72 7.47 20.68
N THR A 45 20.74 6.73 21.11
CA THR A 45 22.13 6.96 20.72
C THR A 45 22.45 6.41 19.34
N LYS A 46 21.66 5.46 18.85
CA LYS A 46 21.82 4.82 17.54
C LYS A 46 21.04 5.56 16.46
N THR A 47 21.46 5.36 15.22
CA THR A 47 20.68 5.79 14.06
C THR A 47 19.47 4.87 13.86
N LEU A 48 18.44 5.36 13.15
CA LEU A 48 17.26 4.54 12.84
C LEU A 48 17.63 3.22 12.19
N ARG A 49 18.55 3.24 11.22
CA ARG A 49 19.00 2.03 10.51
C ARG A 49 19.64 1.01 11.44
N GLN A 50 20.50 1.45 12.36
CA GLN A 50 21.13 0.57 13.34
C GLN A 50 20.10 -0.03 14.30
N ASN A 51 19.12 0.76 14.75
CA ASN A 51 18.03 0.24 15.57
C ASN A 51 17.19 -0.79 14.82
N MET A 52 16.83 -0.54 13.56
CA MET A 52 16.07 -1.48 12.74
C MET A 52 16.85 -2.78 12.47
N GLN A 53 18.18 -2.71 12.35
CA GLN A 53 19.03 -3.91 12.19
C GLN A 53 19.18 -4.70 13.49
N ALA A 54 19.16 -4.02 14.64
CA ALA A 54 19.25 -4.67 15.95
C ALA A 54 17.93 -5.29 16.41
N THR A 55 16.79 -4.86 15.86
CA THR A 55 15.47 -5.36 16.23
C THR A 55 15.08 -6.59 15.42
N ASP A 56 14.86 -7.73 16.08
CA ASP A 56 14.23 -8.89 15.45
C ASP A 56 12.69 -8.78 15.50
N MET A 57 12.09 -8.62 14.33
CA MET A 57 10.64 -8.54 14.17
C MET A 57 9.93 -9.81 14.62
N LYS A 58 10.56 -10.99 14.50
CA LYS A 58 9.94 -12.26 14.90
C LYS A 58 9.74 -12.35 16.40
N GLU A 59 10.69 -11.85 17.17
CA GLU A 59 10.57 -11.80 18.63
C GLU A 59 9.51 -10.80 19.08
N MET A 60 9.54 -9.59 18.51
CA MET A 60 8.60 -8.52 18.88
C MET A 60 7.17 -8.98 18.66
N TYR A 61 6.86 -9.42 17.44
CA TYR A 61 5.49 -9.76 17.06
C TYR A 61 5.15 -11.24 17.22
N LYS A 62 5.88 -11.99 18.06
CA LYS A 62 5.64 -13.44 18.27
C LYS A 62 4.18 -13.75 18.63
N ASN A 63 3.54 -12.84 19.37
CA ASN A 63 2.15 -12.98 19.81
C ASN A 63 1.13 -12.71 18.70
N VAL A 64 1.50 -11.90 17.70
CA VAL A 64 0.61 -11.46 16.61
C VAL A 64 0.80 -12.30 15.36
N LEU A 65 2.00 -12.84 15.15
CA LEU A 65 2.33 -13.63 13.97
C LEU A 65 1.66 -15.01 13.99
N PRO A 66 1.17 -15.50 12.85
CA PRO A 66 0.61 -16.85 12.76
C PRO A 66 1.71 -17.90 12.95
N LYS A 67 1.40 -18.99 13.66
CA LYS A 67 2.34 -20.11 13.92
C LYS A 67 2.85 -20.77 12.63
N LYS A 68 2.08 -20.72 11.55
CA LYS A 68 2.45 -21.24 10.23
C LYS A 68 2.34 -20.12 9.20
N ILE A 69 3.48 -19.63 8.71
CA ILE A 69 3.53 -18.64 7.64
C ILE A 69 3.43 -19.38 6.30
N PRO A 70 2.44 -19.08 5.45
CA PRO A 70 2.33 -19.72 4.14
C PRO A 70 3.50 -19.32 3.25
N LYS A 71 4.12 -20.28 2.56
CA LYS A 71 5.26 -20.03 1.65
C LYS A 71 4.86 -19.25 0.39
N LYS A 72 3.58 -19.26 0.02
CA LYS A 72 3.03 -18.53 -1.12
C LYS A 72 1.98 -17.55 -0.63
N GLY A 73 2.08 -16.31 -1.07
CA GLY A 73 1.03 -15.32 -0.86
C GLY A 73 -0.25 -15.75 -1.58
N ALA A 74 -1.34 -15.93 -0.83
CA ALA A 74 -2.64 -16.14 -1.44
C ALA A 74 -3.25 -14.77 -1.73
N HIS A 75 -3.30 -14.37 -3.00
CA HIS A 75 -4.10 -13.23 -3.43
C HIS A 75 -5.49 -13.75 -3.82
N PRO A 76 -6.49 -13.69 -2.92
CA PRO A 76 -7.81 -14.18 -3.27
C PRO A 76 -8.35 -13.35 -4.43
N VAL A 77 -8.78 -14.03 -5.49
CA VAL A 77 -9.53 -13.41 -6.57
C VAL A 77 -10.83 -12.88 -5.97
N LYS A 78 -11.09 -11.59 -6.18
CA LYS A 78 -12.33 -10.93 -5.77
C LYS A 78 -12.96 -10.33 -7.02
N VAL A 79 -14.28 -10.19 -7.01
CA VAL A 79 -15.06 -9.61 -8.09
C VAL A 79 -15.35 -8.16 -7.76
N ASN A 80 -15.13 -7.25 -8.69
CA ASN A 80 -15.44 -5.82 -8.49
C ASN A 80 -16.96 -5.57 -8.63
N GLU A 81 -17.46 -4.43 -8.12
CA GLU A 81 -18.90 -4.09 -8.19
C GLU A 81 -19.39 -4.01 -9.63
N ASP A 82 -18.58 -3.49 -10.55
CA ASP A 82 -18.93 -3.37 -11.98
C ASP A 82 -18.99 -4.73 -12.68
N GLU A 83 -18.23 -5.71 -12.19
CA GLU A 83 -18.14 -7.05 -12.76
C GLU A 83 -19.26 -7.97 -12.25
N ALA A 84 -19.74 -7.74 -11.03
CA ALA A 84 -20.81 -8.49 -10.40
C ALA A 84 -22.09 -8.61 -11.25
N PRO A 85 -22.64 -7.55 -11.87
CA PRO A 85 -23.84 -7.66 -12.71
C PRO A 85 -23.58 -8.49 -13.98
N ILE A 86 -22.38 -8.41 -14.56
CA ILE A 86 -21.98 -9.21 -15.73
C ILE A 86 -21.97 -10.70 -15.35
N ILE A 87 -21.32 -11.06 -14.25
CA ILE A 87 -21.24 -12.45 -13.79
C ILE A 87 -22.64 -12.98 -13.41
N LYS A 88 -23.47 -12.15 -12.77
CA LYS A 88 -24.85 -12.50 -12.44
C LYS A 88 -25.69 -12.81 -13.68
N THR A 89 -25.54 -12.03 -14.75
CA THR A 89 -26.26 -12.27 -16.01
C THR A 89 -25.73 -13.49 -16.76
N LEU A 90 -24.40 -13.71 -16.78
CA LEU A 90 -23.79 -14.93 -17.33
C LEU A 90 -24.28 -16.19 -16.62
N MET A 91 -24.27 -16.20 -15.28
CA MET A 91 -24.76 -17.33 -14.47
C MET A 91 -26.26 -17.57 -14.69
N LYS A 92 -27.07 -16.51 -14.80
CA LYS A 92 -28.51 -16.63 -15.07
C LYS A 92 -28.79 -17.26 -16.44
N LYS A 93 -27.96 -16.99 -17.45
CA LYS A 93 -28.15 -17.51 -18.82
C LYS A 93 -27.60 -18.92 -19.02
N HIS A 94 -26.36 -19.16 -18.59
CA HIS A 94 -25.60 -20.35 -18.97
C HIS A 94 -25.38 -21.33 -17.80
N GLY A 95 -25.83 -21.00 -16.58
CA GLY A 95 -25.71 -21.88 -15.42
C GLY A 95 -24.25 -22.07 -14.99
N ASP A 96 -23.72 -23.28 -15.17
CA ASP A 96 -22.33 -23.66 -14.87
C ASP A 96 -21.49 -24.00 -16.13
N ASP A 97 -22.04 -23.76 -17.32
CA ASP A 97 -21.35 -24.02 -18.59
C ASP A 97 -20.35 -22.89 -18.93
N TYR A 98 -19.11 -23.00 -18.44
CA TYR A 98 -18.07 -21.97 -18.63
C TYR A 98 -17.69 -21.74 -20.09
N ASP A 99 -17.78 -22.74 -20.95
CA ASP A 99 -17.50 -22.59 -22.38
C ASP A 99 -18.52 -21.67 -23.05
N LYS A 100 -19.81 -21.83 -22.73
CA LYS A 100 -20.87 -20.96 -23.26
C LYS A 100 -20.74 -19.53 -22.74
N MET A 101 -20.38 -19.36 -21.46
CA MET A 101 -20.12 -18.04 -20.89
C MET A 101 -18.93 -17.33 -21.56
N PHE A 102 -17.88 -18.07 -21.91
CA PHE A 102 -16.73 -17.54 -22.61
C PHE A 102 -17.10 -17.02 -24.01
N TRP A 103 -17.90 -17.80 -24.76
CA TRP A 103 -18.32 -17.46 -26.12
C TRP A 103 -19.46 -16.41 -26.20
N ASP A 104 -20.16 -16.10 -25.10
CA ASP A 104 -21.21 -15.07 -25.08
C ASP A 104 -20.62 -13.66 -25.00
N ILE A 105 -20.03 -13.20 -26.11
CA ILE A 105 -19.36 -11.90 -26.24
C ILE A 105 -20.30 -10.72 -25.90
N LYS A 106 -21.62 -10.89 -26.08
CA LYS A 106 -22.60 -9.83 -25.79
C LYS A 106 -22.73 -9.57 -24.29
N VAL A 107 -22.66 -10.63 -23.48
CA VAL A 107 -22.74 -10.50 -22.02
C VAL A 107 -21.35 -10.37 -21.42
N ASN A 108 -20.37 -11.14 -21.90
CA ASN A 108 -18.96 -11.06 -21.53
C ASN A 108 -18.28 -9.85 -22.21
N VAL A 109 -18.73 -8.64 -21.89
CA VAL A 109 -18.25 -7.38 -22.48
C VAL A 109 -16.74 -7.20 -22.29
N MET A 110 -16.21 -7.68 -21.18
CA MET A 110 -14.78 -7.58 -20.81
C MET A 110 -13.91 -8.67 -21.49
N GLN A 111 -14.51 -9.54 -22.30
CA GLN A 111 -13.83 -10.59 -23.06
C GLN A 111 -12.92 -11.49 -22.22
N TRP A 112 -13.36 -11.86 -21.01
CA TRP A 112 -12.58 -12.71 -20.12
C TRP A 112 -12.36 -14.09 -20.72
N THR A 113 -11.17 -14.66 -20.49
CA THR A 113 -10.87 -16.05 -20.85
C THR A 113 -11.72 -17.02 -20.00
N LYS A 114 -11.92 -18.25 -20.49
CA LYS A 114 -12.61 -19.32 -19.75
C LYS A 114 -12.10 -19.48 -18.30
N SER A 115 -10.78 -19.40 -18.12
CA SER A 115 -10.14 -19.55 -16.81
C SER A 115 -10.47 -18.39 -15.85
N GLU A 116 -10.60 -17.17 -16.37
CA GLU A 116 -10.94 -15.99 -15.59
C GLU A 116 -12.42 -15.98 -15.24
N VAL A 117 -13.30 -16.33 -16.18
CA VAL A 117 -14.73 -16.53 -15.93
C VAL A 117 -14.92 -17.53 -14.79
N MET A 118 -14.25 -18.68 -14.84
CA MET A 118 -14.32 -19.69 -13.78
C MET A 118 -13.90 -19.13 -12.42
N LYS A 119 -12.76 -18.43 -12.35
CA LYS A 119 -12.25 -17.83 -11.10
C LYS A 119 -13.23 -16.79 -10.54
N LYS A 120 -13.79 -15.94 -11.42
CA LYS A 120 -14.73 -14.87 -11.07
C LYS A 120 -16.08 -15.43 -10.62
N VAL A 121 -16.65 -16.40 -11.33
CA VAL A 121 -17.87 -17.11 -10.93
C VAL A 121 -17.69 -17.78 -9.57
N LYS A 122 -16.55 -18.45 -9.34
CA LYS A 122 -16.22 -19.05 -8.04
C LYS A 122 -16.11 -18.01 -6.92
N ALA A 123 -15.48 -16.87 -7.20
CA ALA A 123 -15.39 -15.76 -6.26
C ALA A 123 -16.75 -15.13 -5.96
N PHE A 124 -17.62 -14.99 -6.98
CA PHE A 124 -18.99 -14.49 -6.84
C PHE A 124 -19.87 -15.43 -6.02
N LYS A 125 -19.86 -16.74 -6.32
CA LYS A 125 -20.54 -17.78 -5.50
C LYS A 125 -20.04 -17.79 -4.05
N GLY A 126 -18.75 -17.52 -3.83
CA GLY A 126 -18.15 -17.39 -2.51
C GLY A 126 -18.38 -16.04 -1.81
N GLY A 127 -19.22 -15.15 -2.36
CA GLY A 127 -19.52 -13.84 -1.77
C GLY A 127 -18.36 -12.85 -1.74
N LYS A 128 -17.29 -13.09 -2.53
CA LYS A 128 -16.06 -12.28 -2.54
C LYS A 128 -16.19 -11.08 -3.47
N ILE A 129 -17.12 -10.19 -3.16
CA ILE A 129 -17.33 -8.94 -3.89
C ILE A 129 -16.50 -7.82 -3.20
N ARG A 130 -15.72 -7.07 -3.97
CA ARG A 130 -15.08 -5.82 -3.51
C ARG A 130 -16.06 -4.69 -3.69
N SER A 131 -16.15 -3.78 -2.72
CA SER A 131 -16.81 -2.50 -2.93
C SER A 131 -15.87 -1.49 -3.59
N MET A 132 -16.37 -0.67 -4.52
CA MET A 132 -15.60 0.36 -5.24
C MET A 132 -14.95 1.35 -4.26
N ALA A 133 -15.59 1.53 -3.12
CA ALA A 133 -15.09 2.35 -2.03
C ALA A 133 -13.70 1.83 -1.51
N ALA A 134 -13.44 0.51 -1.57
CA ALA A 134 -12.15 -0.08 -1.20
C ALA A 134 -11.04 0.11 -2.27
N GLU A 135 -11.37 0.64 -3.46
CA GLU A 135 -10.49 0.69 -4.63
C GLU A 135 -9.60 1.94 -4.67
N ILE A 136 -10.02 3.06 -4.05
CA ILE A 136 -9.29 4.34 -4.10
C ILE A 136 -7.97 4.32 -3.28
N MET A 137 -7.72 3.30 -2.44
CA MET A 137 -6.50 3.21 -1.62
C MET A 137 -5.73 1.89 -1.73
N SER A 138 -5.98 1.05 -2.75
CA SER A 138 -5.32 -0.26 -2.84
C SER A 138 -4.21 -0.36 -3.90
N GLY A 139 -3.49 0.73 -4.19
CA GLY A 139 -2.25 0.66 -4.97
C GLY A 139 -1.17 -0.22 -4.31
N HIS A 140 -1.24 -0.43 -2.99
CA HIS A 140 -0.34 -1.28 -2.20
C HIS A 140 -1.11 -1.93 -1.03
N GLY A 141 -2.02 -2.87 -1.28
CA GLY A 141 -2.38 -3.95 -0.34
C GLY A 141 -2.64 -3.64 1.16
N MET A 142 -2.89 -2.39 1.53
CA MET A 142 -3.24 -1.94 2.87
C MET A 142 -4.57 -1.22 2.75
N ASP A 143 -5.61 -1.84 3.30
CA ASP A 143 -6.88 -1.18 3.52
C ASP A 143 -6.65 -0.09 4.57
N LEU A 144 -6.30 1.12 4.12
CA LEU A 144 -6.08 2.30 4.98
C LEU A 144 -7.38 2.94 5.43
N ARG A 145 -8.53 2.30 5.18
CA ARG A 145 -9.72 2.51 5.98
C ARG A 145 -9.45 1.95 7.36
N LYS A 146 -8.93 2.85 8.18
CA LYS A 146 -8.79 2.70 9.62
C LYS A 146 -9.98 1.94 10.21
N PRO A 147 -9.76 1.21 11.33
CA PRO A 147 -10.81 0.73 12.21
C PRO A 147 -11.52 1.90 12.92
N ILE A 148 -12.12 2.83 12.16
CA ILE A 148 -12.99 3.90 12.67
C ILE A 148 -14.36 3.32 13.02
N PHE A 149 -14.80 2.28 12.29
CA PHE A 149 -15.97 1.50 12.62
C PHE A 149 -15.49 0.09 13.01
N GLY A 150 -15.62 -0.25 14.29
CA GLY A 150 -15.07 -1.47 14.91
C GLY A 150 -15.51 -2.82 14.32
N ALA A 151 -16.34 -2.83 13.28
CA ALA A 151 -16.82 -4.03 12.60
C ALA A 151 -15.80 -4.67 11.63
N ALA A 152 -14.69 -3.99 11.32
CA ALA A 152 -13.62 -4.57 10.48
C ALA A 152 -12.76 -5.62 11.21
N LYS A 153 -12.88 -5.72 12.55
CA LYS A 153 -12.20 -6.76 13.33
C LYS A 153 -12.71 -8.18 13.03
N ASP A 154 -13.96 -8.31 12.58
CA ASP A 154 -14.60 -9.61 12.40
C ASP A 154 -14.43 -10.18 10.98
N ARG A 155 -13.98 -9.35 10.02
CA ARG A 155 -13.78 -9.78 8.64
C ARG A 155 -12.33 -10.12 8.41
N ASN A 156 -11.98 -11.34 8.82
CA ASN A 156 -10.66 -11.93 8.67
C ASN A 156 -10.19 -11.81 7.21
N VAL A 157 -9.19 -10.96 6.96
CA VAL A 157 -8.62 -10.71 5.62
C VAL A 157 -7.76 -11.90 5.16
N PHE A 158 -7.40 -12.77 6.09
CA PHE A 158 -6.89 -14.10 5.83
C PHE A 158 -8.09 -15.05 5.91
N GLY A 159 -8.62 -15.43 4.75
CA GLY A 159 -9.75 -16.35 4.68
C GLY A 159 -9.51 -17.63 5.50
N HIS A 160 -10.54 -18.05 6.22
CA HIS A 160 -10.70 -19.43 6.68
C HIS A 160 -10.98 -20.35 5.49
#